data_AF-A0A960AE88-F1
#
_entry.id   AF-A0A960AE88-F1
#
_cell.length_a   1.000
_cell.length_b   1.000
_cell.length_c   1.000
_cell.angle_alpha   90.00
_cell.angle_beta   90.00
_cell.angle_gamma   90.00
#
_symmetry.space_group_name_H-M   'P 1'
#
loop_
_entity.id
_entity.type
_entity.pdbx_description
1 polymer ?
#
loop_
_entity_poly.entity_id
_entity_poly.type
_entity_poly.pdbx_seq_one_letter_code
_entity_poly.pdbx_strand_id
1 'polypeptide(L)'
;MTALLTIGLVLAAYSAVSGVLDRRGVTSAMTFVAVGLVVGAGGLGWLDVPVESAGAEHVAELALAYLLFTDSARIDLRSLRRSLAWPGRLLLVGLPLTMVLGLGVALLLFPAMPLASAFVLATMLCSTDAALGQRVVEDAAVPARVRQALDVESGLNDGLAVPFFLVAVDLATANLHGGFGGAVLREGAAQIGWGVAAGVGVGAVGGTVLRSAEERGWML
;
A
#
# COMPACT_ATOMS: atom_id res chain seq x y z
N MET A 1 23.70 14.43 7.04
CA MET A 1 24.32 14.92 5.78
C MET A 1 24.65 13.76 4.85
N THR A 2 25.46 12.79 5.29
CA THR A 2 25.87 11.61 4.49
C THR A 2 24.70 10.77 3.98
N ALA A 3 23.69 10.49 4.82
CA ALA A 3 22.49 9.77 4.41
C ALA A 3 21.73 10.47 3.27
N LEU A 4 21.46 11.78 3.41
CA LEU A 4 20.76 12.58 2.39
C LEU A 4 21.55 12.65 1.08
N LEU A 5 22.87 12.82 1.14
CA LEU A 5 23.73 12.81 -0.04
C LEU A 5 23.71 11.44 -0.74
N THR A 6 23.73 10.35 0.04
CA THR A 6 23.68 9.00 -0.49
C THR A 6 22.34 8.72 -1.16
N ILE A 7 21.22 9.08 -0.52
CA ILE A 7 19.88 8.99 -1.09
C ILE A 7 19.78 9.82 -2.38
N GLY A 8 20.24 11.07 -2.35
CA GLY A 8 20.23 11.95 -3.52
C GLY A 8 21.05 11.39 -4.69
N LEU A 9 22.23 10.84 -4.41
CA LEU A 9 23.08 10.21 -5.40
C LEU A 9 22.42 8.95 -5.99
N VAL A 10 21.82 8.11 -5.16
CA VAL A 10 21.10 6.91 -5.59
C VAL A 10 19.90 7.29 -6.46
N LEU A 11 19.13 8.31 -6.08
CA LEU A 11 18.01 8.82 -6.88
C LEU A 11 18.48 9.39 -8.22
N ALA A 12 19.56 10.16 -8.24
CA ALA A 12 20.14 10.71 -9.47
C ALA A 12 20.65 9.60 -10.39
N ALA A 13 21.38 8.62 -9.84
CA ALA A 13 21.88 7.47 -10.57
C ALA A 13 20.74 6.63 -11.15
N TYR A 14 19.72 6.30 -10.33
CA TYR A 14 18.52 5.60 -10.80
C TYR A 14 17.82 6.36 -11.92
N SER A 15 17.61 7.68 -11.75
CA SER A 15 16.96 8.50 -12.77
C SER A 15 17.67 8.44 -14.12
N ALA A 16 19.01 8.45 -14.12
CA ALA A 16 19.83 8.37 -15.33
C ALA A 16 19.72 7.02 -16.06
N VAL A 17 19.49 5.92 -15.34
CA VAL A 17 19.38 4.56 -15.93
C VAL A 17 17.96 4.00 -15.98
N SER A 18 16.99 4.75 -15.48
CA SER A 18 15.59 4.33 -15.32
C SER A 18 15.01 3.72 -16.58
N GLY A 19 15.17 4.37 -17.74
CA GLY A 19 14.66 3.86 -19.02
C GLY A 19 15.35 2.58 -19.53
N VAL A 20 16.56 2.26 -19.09
CA VAL A 20 17.22 0.98 -19.42
C VAL A 20 16.71 -0.13 -18.51
N LEU A 21 16.58 0.15 -17.21
CA LEU A 21 16.01 -0.76 -16.23
C LEU A 21 14.56 -1.09 -16.58
N ASP A 22 13.80 -0.08 -17.00
CA ASP A 22 12.40 -0.22 -17.32
C ASP A 22 12.19 -1.20 -18.48
N ARG A 23 13.00 -1.07 -19.55
CA ARG A 23 13.03 -1.99 -20.70
C ARG A 23 13.40 -3.43 -20.34
N ARG A 24 14.11 -3.66 -19.23
CA ARG A 24 14.50 -5.00 -18.75
C ARG A 24 13.52 -5.60 -17.75
N GLY A 25 12.41 -4.92 -17.45
CA GLY A 25 11.45 -5.40 -16.45
C GLY A 25 11.88 -5.17 -15.01
N VAL A 26 12.93 -4.36 -14.75
CA VAL A 26 13.40 -4.07 -13.41
C VAL A 26 12.64 -2.86 -12.86
N THR A 27 11.89 -3.06 -11.77
CA THR A 27 11.09 -1.99 -11.15
C THR A 27 11.93 -1.09 -10.26
N SER A 28 11.40 0.10 -9.96
CA SER A 28 11.98 1.02 -8.97
C SER A 28 12.15 0.36 -7.61
N ALA A 29 11.13 -0.35 -7.13
CA ALA A 29 11.14 -1.07 -5.86
C ALA A 29 12.26 -2.11 -5.78
N MET A 30 12.41 -2.96 -6.81
CA MET A 30 13.50 -3.95 -6.87
C MET A 30 14.87 -3.27 -6.80
N THR A 31 15.02 -2.15 -7.50
CA THR A 31 16.28 -1.40 -7.55
C THR A 31 16.59 -0.77 -6.19
N PHE A 32 15.64 -0.07 -5.58
CA PHE A 32 15.85 0.61 -4.31
C PHE A 32 16.02 -0.36 -3.14
N VAL A 33 15.34 -1.51 -3.14
CA VAL A 33 15.58 -2.58 -2.14
C VAL A 33 16.98 -3.15 -2.29
N ALA A 34 17.42 -3.48 -3.51
CA ALA A 34 18.76 -4.02 -3.75
C ALA A 34 19.86 -3.01 -3.39
N VAL A 35 19.72 -1.74 -3.81
CA VAL A 35 20.66 -0.68 -3.46
C VAL A 35 20.65 -0.41 -1.95
N GLY A 36 19.48 -0.38 -1.32
CA GLY A 36 19.34 -0.22 0.13
C GLY A 36 20.05 -1.33 0.90
N LEU A 37 19.95 -2.59 0.44
CA LEU A 37 20.67 -3.72 1.03
C LEU A 37 22.19 -3.58 0.89
N VAL A 38 22.67 -3.15 -0.29
CA VAL A 38 24.10 -2.98 -0.57
C VAL A 38 24.70 -1.80 0.21
N VAL A 39 23.99 -0.68 0.30
CA VAL A 39 24.52 0.57 0.87
C VAL A 39 24.21 0.70 2.37
N GLY A 40 23.17 0.04 2.85
CA GLY A 40 22.75 0.03 4.26
C GLY A 40 23.63 -0.85 5.15
N ALA A 41 23.19 -1.03 6.39
CA ALA A 41 23.92 -1.75 7.44
C ALA A 41 24.26 -3.21 7.10
N GLY A 42 23.48 -3.86 6.22
CA GLY A 42 23.74 -5.23 5.75
C GLY A 42 24.83 -5.36 4.68
N GLY A 43 25.35 -4.26 4.16
CA GLY A 43 26.36 -4.23 3.10
C GLY A 43 27.55 -3.32 3.42
N LEU A 44 27.61 -2.15 2.80
CA LEU A 44 28.71 -1.18 2.91
C LEU A 44 28.62 -0.29 4.16
N GLY A 45 27.45 -0.23 4.83
CA GLY A 45 27.26 0.57 6.04
C GLY A 45 27.33 2.08 5.84
N TRP A 46 27.13 2.58 4.61
CA TRP A 46 27.17 4.02 4.30
C TRP A 46 25.87 4.73 4.68
N LEU A 47 24.76 3.99 4.70
CA LEU A 47 23.46 4.41 5.21
C LEU A 47 23.21 3.75 6.57
N ASP A 48 23.63 4.45 7.63
CA ASP A 48 23.29 4.09 9.02
C ASP A 48 22.04 4.86 9.44
N VAL A 49 20.89 4.43 8.90
CA VAL A 49 19.58 4.94 9.30
C VAL A 49 18.95 3.89 10.21
N PRO A 50 18.74 4.19 11.50
CA PRO A 50 18.04 3.29 12.40
C PRO A 50 16.65 2.97 11.86
N VAL A 51 16.22 1.71 12.01
CA VAL A 51 14.88 1.26 11.62
C VAL A 51 13.80 2.09 12.34
N GLU A 52 14.07 2.50 13.58
CA GLU A 52 13.20 3.31 14.43
C GLU A 52 13.39 4.83 14.22
N SER A 53 13.97 5.26 13.09
CA SER A 53 14.15 6.68 12.84
C SER A 53 12.82 7.34 12.51
N ALA A 54 12.36 8.22 13.41
CA ALA A 54 11.14 9.01 13.21
C ALA A 54 11.13 9.74 11.85
N GLY A 55 12.30 10.17 11.35
CA GLY A 55 12.40 10.79 10.03
C GLY A 55 12.03 9.84 8.88
N ALA A 56 12.48 8.59 8.91
CA ALA A 56 12.15 7.62 7.87
C ALA A 56 10.67 7.19 7.95
N GLU A 57 10.14 7.05 9.18
CA GLU A 57 8.72 6.78 9.43
C GLU A 57 7.83 7.84 8.78
N HIS A 58 8.04 9.13 9.10
CA HIS A 58 7.24 10.22 8.51
C HIS A 58 7.37 10.28 6.98
N VAL A 59 8.56 10.02 6.42
CA VAL A 59 8.74 9.98 4.97
C VAL A 59 7.95 8.83 4.35
N ALA A 60 7.97 7.65 4.97
CA ALA A 60 7.22 6.49 4.50
C ALA A 60 5.71 6.73 4.59
N GLU A 61 5.22 7.30 5.70
CA GLU A 61 3.81 7.66 5.87
C GLU A 61 3.33 8.65 4.83
N LEU A 62 4.10 9.73 4.60
CA LEU A 62 3.76 10.75 3.60
C LEU A 62 3.80 10.18 2.18
N ALA A 63 4.80 9.35 1.88
CA ALA A 63 4.92 8.69 0.58
C ALA A 63 3.74 7.74 0.33
N LEU A 64 3.38 6.92 1.33
CA LEU A 64 2.24 6.00 1.25
C LEU A 64 0.93 6.76 1.11
N ALA A 65 0.70 7.81 1.90
CA ALA A 65 -0.49 8.64 1.80
C ALA A 65 -0.61 9.30 0.42
N TYR A 66 0.50 9.81 -0.13
CA TYR A 66 0.52 10.39 -1.48
C TYR A 66 0.27 9.35 -2.57
N LEU A 67 0.88 8.16 -2.47
CA LEU A 67 0.71 7.08 -3.43
C LEU A 67 -0.74 6.59 -3.44
N LEU A 68 -1.30 6.25 -2.27
CA LEU A 68 -2.69 5.80 -2.13
C LEU A 68 -3.68 6.86 -2.60
N PHE A 69 -3.41 8.15 -2.32
CA PHE A 69 -4.24 9.25 -2.82
C PHE A 69 -4.19 9.34 -4.35
N THR A 70 -2.99 9.29 -4.93
CA THR A 70 -2.79 9.42 -6.39
C THR A 70 -3.43 8.26 -7.14
N ASP A 71 -3.32 7.04 -6.62
CA ASP A 71 -3.93 5.85 -7.20
C ASP A 71 -5.46 5.91 -7.09
N SER A 72 -5.98 6.27 -5.91
CA SER A 72 -7.42 6.45 -5.69
C SER A 72 -8.02 7.55 -6.58
N ALA A 73 -7.28 8.64 -6.82
CA ALA A 73 -7.73 9.76 -7.65
C ALA A 73 -7.91 9.37 -9.14
N ARG A 74 -7.26 8.31 -9.62
CA ARG A 74 -7.39 7.82 -11.00
C ARG A 74 -8.61 6.90 -11.20
N ILE A 75 -9.26 6.45 -10.14
CA ILE A 75 -10.36 5.49 -10.22
C ILE A 75 -11.63 6.13 -10.80
N ASP A 76 -12.11 5.61 -11.93
CA ASP A 76 -13.43 5.97 -12.46
C ASP A 76 -14.55 5.24 -11.71
N LEU A 77 -15.15 5.93 -10.74
CA LEU A 77 -16.29 5.46 -9.95
C LEU A 77 -17.50 5.05 -10.79
N ARG A 78 -17.73 5.67 -11.96
CA ARG A 78 -18.89 5.35 -12.81
C ARG A 78 -18.71 4.01 -13.50
N SER A 79 -17.52 3.76 -14.03
CA SER A 79 -17.19 2.47 -14.66
C SER A 79 -17.04 1.36 -13.61
N LEU A 80 -16.51 1.67 -12.42
CA LEU A 80 -16.47 0.72 -11.30
C LEU A 80 -17.87 0.26 -10.92
N ARG A 81 -18.82 1.18 -10.73
CA ARG A 81 -20.22 0.83 -10.39
C ARG A 81 -20.87 -0.15 -11.37
N ARG A 82 -20.45 -0.14 -12.64
CA ARG A 82 -20.94 -1.06 -13.68
C ARG A 82 -20.26 -2.44 -13.64
N SER A 83 -19.14 -2.59 -12.93
CA SER A 83 -18.28 -3.78 -12.94
C SER A 83 -17.84 -4.28 -11.55
N LEU A 84 -18.51 -3.83 -10.48
CA LEU A 84 -18.22 -4.15 -9.06
C LEU A 84 -18.10 -5.65 -8.72
N ALA A 85 -18.69 -6.54 -9.51
CA ALA A 85 -18.70 -7.97 -9.22
C ALA A 85 -17.29 -8.60 -9.18
N TRP A 86 -16.36 -8.10 -9.99
CA TRP A 86 -15.00 -8.63 -10.05
C TRP A 86 -14.15 -8.15 -8.85
N PRO A 87 -13.96 -6.84 -8.63
CA PRO A 87 -13.25 -6.35 -7.44
C PRO A 87 -13.88 -6.82 -6.14
N GLY A 88 -15.21 -6.88 -6.07
CA GLY A 88 -15.91 -7.35 -4.87
C GLY A 88 -15.59 -8.80 -4.51
N ARG A 89 -15.47 -9.70 -5.49
CA ARG A 89 -15.06 -11.09 -5.23
C ARG A 89 -13.60 -11.20 -4.82
N LEU A 90 -12.73 -10.42 -5.43
CA LEU A 90 -11.31 -10.40 -5.10
C LEU A 90 -11.08 -9.87 -3.68
N LEU A 91 -11.79 -8.80 -3.29
CA LEU A 91 -11.66 -8.20 -1.95
C LEU A 91 -12.40 -8.97 -0.84
N LEU A 92 -13.61 -9.50 -1.10
CA LEU A 92 -14.41 -10.15 -0.06
C LEU A 92 -14.17 -11.66 0.06
N VAL A 93 -13.60 -12.29 -0.97
CA VAL A 93 -13.31 -13.72 -0.98
C VAL A 93 -11.82 -13.97 -1.20
N GLY A 94 -11.22 -13.33 -2.19
CA GLY A 94 -9.80 -13.48 -2.50
C GLY A 94 -8.91 -13.08 -1.33
N LEU A 95 -9.07 -11.87 -0.80
CA LEU A 95 -8.25 -11.32 0.28
C LEU A 95 -8.34 -12.14 1.60
N PRO A 96 -9.52 -12.52 2.12
CA PRO A 96 -9.58 -13.40 3.28
C PRO A 96 -8.97 -14.78 3.01
N LEU A 97 -9.15 -15.31 1.80
CA LEU A 97 -8.58 -16.59 1.42
C LEU A 97 -7.05 -16.52 1.35
N THR A 98 -6.48 -15.44 0.80
CA THR A 98 -5.02 -15.24 0.76
C THR A 98 -4.45 -15.07 2.15
N MET A 99 -5.13 -14.38 3.07
CA MET A 99 -4.72 -14.32 4.48
C MET A 99 -4.70 -15.71 5.14
N VAL A 100 -5.75 -16.51 4.96
CA VAL A 100 -5.84 -17.86 5.56
C VAL A 100 -4.80 -18.81 4.96
N LEU A 101 -4.64 -18.79 3.64
CA LEU A 101 -3.62 -19.60 2.95
C LEU A 101 -2.22 -19.14 3.34
N GLY A 102 -1.97 -17.83 3.41
CA GLY A 102 -0.71 -17.25 3.84
C GLY A 102 -0.36 -17.64 5.27
N LEU A 103 -1.34 -17.66 6.19
CA LEU A 103 -1.16 -18.17 7.54
C LEU A 103 -0.78 -19.65 7.53
N GLY A 104 -1.49 -20.48 6.74
CA GLY A 104 -1.17 -21.90 6.60
C GLY A 104 0.26 -22.15 6.09
N VAL A 105 0.67 -21.39 5.07
CA VAL A 105 2.03 -21.44 4.52
C VAL A 105 3.06 -20.98 5.54
N ALA A 106 2.80 -19.89 6.28
CA ALA A 106 3.69 -19.37 7.31
C ALA A 106 3.91 -20.40 8.44
N LEU A 107 2.85 -21.08 8.89
CA LEU A 107 2.96 -22.13 9.91
C LEU A 107 3.72 -23.37 9.40
N LEU A 108 3.63 -23.68 8.11
CA LEU A 108 4.36 -24.77 7.50
C LEU A 108 5.86 -24.46 7.35
N LEU A 109 6.19 -23.24 6.92
CA LEU A 109 7.58 -22.79 6.74
C LEU A 109 8.27 -22.44 8.06
N PHE A 110 7.52 -21.95 9.05
CA PHE A 110 8.03 -21.52 10.35
C PHE A 110 7.30 -22.21 11.51
N PRO A 111 7.55 -23.51 11.76
CA PRO A 111 6.80 -24.28 12.76
C PRO A 111 6.96 -23.79 14.20
N ALA A 112 8.06 -23.08 14.48
CA ALA A 112 8.35 -22.50 15.79
C ALA A 112 7.74 -21.09 15.99
N MET A 113 7.17 -20.49 14.93
CA MET A 113 6.59 -19.16 15.00
C MET A 113 5.21 -19.22 15.70
N PRO A 114 4.93 -18.33 16.67
CA PRO A 114 3.61 -18.24 17.28
C PRO A 114 2.52 -17.96 16.24
N LEU A 115 1.34 -18.55 16.41
CA LEU A 115 0.18 -18.38 15.52
C LEU A 115 -0.11 -16.90 15.22
N ALA A 116 -0.05 -16.06 16.27
CA ALA A 116 -0.32 -14.63 16.16
C ALA A 116 0.70 -13.92 15.26
N SER A 117 2.00 -14.22 15.42
CA SER A 117 3.06 -13.66 14.58
C SER A 117 2.97 -14.14 13.13
N ALA A 118 2.60 -15.42 12.93
CA ALA A 118 2.35 -15.96 11.59
C ALA A 118 1.14 -15.27 10.93
N PHE A 119 0.13 -14.90 11.72
CA PHE A 119 -1.03 -14.17 11.23
C PHE A 119 -0.72 -12.70 10.93
N VAL A 120 0.12 -12.04 11.73
CA VAL A 120 0.69 -10.72 11.39
C VAL A 120 1.42 -10.80 10.05
N LEU A 121 2.28 -11.80 9.86
CA LEU A 121 3.01 -11.98 8.60
C LEU A 121 2.05 -12.22 7.41
N ALA A 122 1.04 -13.07 7.59
CA ALA A 122 0.05 -13.36 6.55
C ALA A 122 -0.77 -12.12 6.15
N THR A 123 -1.19 -11.31 7.13
CA THR A 123 -1.93 -10.07 6.88
C THR A 123 -1.07 -8.98 6.26
N MET A 124 0.21 -8.87 6.63
CA MET A 124 1.16 -7.97 5.98
C MET A 124 1.39 -8.33 4.50
N LEU A 125 1.46 -9.63 4.18
CA LEU A 125 1.78 -10.10 2.83
C LEU A 125 0.57 -10.29 1.92
N CYS A 126 -0.65 -10.30 2.45
CA CYS A 126 -1.85 -10.54 1.65
C CYS A 126 -2.22 -9.36 0.74
N SER A 127 -1.76 -8.15 1.09
CA SER A 127 -2.06 -6.95 0.31
C SER A 127 -1.07 -6.80 -0.85
N THR A 128 -1.61 -6.47 -2.02
CA THR A 128 -0.85 -6.33 -3.26
C THR A 128 -0.65 -4.85 -3.59
N ASP A 129 0.59 -4.49 -3.90
CA ASP A 129 0.97 -3.10 -4.22
C ASP A 129 0.63 -2.73 -5.68
N ALA A 130 -0.14 -1.65 -5.83
CA ALA A 130 -0.56 -1.10 -7.11
C ALA A 130 0.63 -0.63 -7.95
N ALA A 131 1.67 -0.10 -7.30
CA ALA A 131 2.87 0.42 -7.95
C ALA A 131 3.69 -0.71 -8.62
N LEU A 132 3.69 -1.91 -8.05
CA LEU A 132 4.32 -3.09 -8.65
C LEU A 132 3.47 -3.65 -9.80
N GLY A 133 2.15 -3.52 -9.72
CA GLY A 133 1.19 -3.94 -10.75
C GLY A 133 0.95 -2.93 -11.87
N GLN A 134 1.42 -1.68 -11.72
CA GLN A 134 1.13 -0.56 -12.62
C GLN A 134 1.42 -0.88 -14.10
N ARG A 135 2.48 -1.64 -14.40
CA ARG A 135 2.77 -2.02 -15.79
C ARG A 135 1.65 -2.81 -16.46
N VAL A 136 0.96 -3.67 -15.71
CA VAL A 136 -0.16 -4.47 -16.22
C VAL A 136 -1.40 -3.59 -16.39
N VAL A 137 -1.57 -2.61 -15.51
CA VAL A 137 -2.67 -1.63 -15.53
C VAL A 137 -2.51 -0.63 -16.68
N GLU A 138 -1.28 -0.24 -17.01
CA GLU A 138 -0.99 0.73 -18.07
C GLU A 138 -0.87 0.06 -19.46
N ASP A 139 -0.75 -1.26 -19.51
CA ASP A 139 -0.64 -2.00 -20.76
C ASP A 139 -1.97 -1.98 -21.54
N ALA A 140 -1.94 -1.35 -22.72
CA ALA A 140 -3.07 -1.27 -23.63
C ALA A 140 -3.54 -2.65 -24.13
N ALA A 141 -2.68 -3.67 -24.10
CA ALA A 141 -3.02 -5.05 -24.47
C ALA A 141 -3.94 -5.73 -23.44
N VAL A 142 -3.92 -5.31 -22.17
CA VAL A 142 -4.79 -5.86 -21.13
C VAL A 142 -6.19 -5.24 -21.28
N PRO A 143 -7.30 -6.01 -21.27
CA PRO A 143 -8.64 -5.45 -21.40
C PRO A 143 -8.95 -4.39 -20.32
N ALA A 144 -9.56 -3.27 -20.70
CA ALA A 144 -9.87 -2.16 -19.79
C ALA A 144 -10.63 -2.58 -18.51
N ARG A 145 -11.52 -3.59 -18.61
CA ARG A 145 -12.25 -4.13 -17.45
C ARG A 145 -11.34 -4.83 -16.44
N VAL A 146 -10.28 -5.48 -16.91
CA VAL A 146 -9.30 -6.18 -16.05
C VAL A 146 -8.39 -5.15 -15.40
N ARG A 147 -7.86 -4.18 -16.16
CA ARG A 147 -7.01 -3.11 -15.62
C ARG A 147 -7.73 -2.32 -14.52
N GLN A 148 -8.98 -1.93 -14.79
CA GLN A 148 -9.80 -1.24 -13.80
C GLN A 148 -10.12 -2.12 -12.58
N ALA A 149 -10.33 -3.44 -12.76
CA ALA A 149 -10.55 -4.32 -11.63
C ALA A 149 -9.30 -4.45 -10.75
N LEU A 150 -8.12 -4.55 -11.38
CA LEU A 150 -6.83 -4.58 -10.70
C LEU A 150 -6.53 -3.26 -9.97
N ASP A 151 -6.79 -2.11 -10.58
CA ASP A 151 -6.63 -0.79 -9.93
C ASP A 151 -7.47 -0.66 -8.67
N VAL A 152 -8.72 -1.11 -8.75
CA VAL A 152 -9.67 -1.02 -7.64
C VAL A 152 -9.31 -2.03 -6.55
N GLU A 153 -8.96 -3.26 -6.92
CA GLU A 153 -8.48 -4.26 -5.97
C GLU A 153 -7.24 -3.75 -5.23
N SER A 154 -6.25 -3.25 -5.96
CA SER A 154 -4.98 -2.81 -5.41
C SER A 154 -5.05 -1.51 -4.63
N GLY A 155 -6.08 -0.68 -4.83
CA GLY A 155 -6.32 0.51 -4.01
C GLY A 155 -7.14 0.24 -2.74
N LEU A 156 -8.02 -0.78 -2.75
CA LEU A 156 -8.91 -1.10 -1.63
C LEU A 156 -8.38 -2.20 -0.70
N ASN A 157 -7.56 -3.12 -1.21
CA ASN A 157 -7.01 -4.22 -0.43
C ASN A 157 -6.22 -3.75 0.80
N ASP A 158 -5.38 -2.72 0.66
CA ASP A 158 -4.53 -2.17 1.71
C ASP A 158 -5.39 -1.70 2.88
N GLY A 159 -6.39 -0.86 2.58
CA GLY A 159 -7.34 -0.37 3.59
C GLY A 159 -8.17 -1.47 4.24
N LEU A 160 -8.53 -2.52 3.48
CA LEU A 160 -9.31 -3.65 4.00
C LEU A 160 -8.47 -4.64 4.81
N ALA A 161 -7.16 -4.71 4.58
CA ALA A 161 -6.24 -5.57 5.32
C ALA A 161 -5.85 -4.98 6.68
N VAL A 162 -5.79 -3.64 6.80
CA VAL A 162 -5.38 -2.94 8.03
C VAL A 162 -6.12 -3.40 9.30
N PRO A 163 -7.47 -3.53 9.33
CA PRO A 163 -8.16 -4.01 10.53
C PRO A 163 -7.71 -5.39 10.98
N PHE A 164 -7.46 -6.31 10.03
CA PHE A 164 -6.98 -7.64 10.35
C PHE A 164 -5.54 -7.60 10.84
N PHE A 165 -4.69 -6.78 10.23
CA PHE A 165 -3.32 -6.56 10.67
C PHE A 165 -3.25 -6.01 12.10
N LEU A 166 -4.01 -4.97 12.42
CA LEU A 166 -4.02 -4.39 13.78
C LEU A 166 -4.49 -5.40 14.82
N VAL A 167 -5.56 -6.16 14.53
CA VAL A 167 -6.03 -7.22 15.44
C VAL A 167 -5.01 -8.36 15.56
N ALA A 168 -4.28 -8.67 14.49
CA ALA A 168 -3.19 -9.66 14.54
C ALA A 168 -2.03 -9.17 15.44
N VAL A 169 -1.68 -7.88 15.37
CA VAL A 169 -0.67 -7.26 16.25
C VAL A 169 -1.13 -7.25 17.70
N ASP A 170 -2.39 -6.89 17.96
CA ASP A 170 -2.97 -6.95 19.31
C ASP A 170 -2.95 -8.38 19.87
N LEU A 171 -3.25 -9.37 19.03
CA LEU A 171 -3.16 -10.78 19.40
C LEU A 171 -1.71 -11.18 19.70
N ALA A 172 -0.74 -10.73 18.89
CA ALA A 172 0.68 -11.05 19.06
C ALA A 172 1.31 -10.37 20.29
N THR A 173 0.78 -9.22 20.69
CA THR A 173 1.24 -8.44 21.85
C THR A 173 0.42 -8.71 23.12
N ALA A 174 -0.49 -9.68 23.09
CA ALA A 174 -1.41 -10.02 24.17
C ALA A 174 -2.30 -8.85 24.66
N ASN A 175 -2.61 -7.91 23.76
CA ASN A 175 -3.46 -6.74 23.99
C ASN A 175 -4.88 -6.89 23.42
N LEU A 176 -5.22 -8.05 22.84
CA LEU A 176 -6.54 -8.27 22.28
C LEU A 176 -7.60 -8.38 23.40
N HIS A 177 -8.52 -7.41 23.43
CA HIS A 177 -9.65 -7.40 24.35
C HIS A 177 -10.94 -7.83 23.64
N GLY A 178 -11.57 -8.90 24.15
CA GLY A 178 -12.81 -9.45 23.62
C GLY A 178 -12.60 -10.52 22.53
N GLY A 179 -13.65 -10.80 21.76
CA GLY A 179 -13.58 -11.79 20.67
C GLY A 179 -12.95 -11.21 19.41
N PHE A 180 -12.15 -12.02 18.70
CA PHE A 180 -11.47 -11.66 17.45
C PHE A 180 -12.40 -10.98 16.44
N GLY A 181 -13.55 -11.58 16.14
CA GLY A 181 -14.50 -11.02 15.19
C GLY A 181 -15.06 -9.65 15.61
N GLY A 182 -15.28 -9.46 16.92
CA GLY A 182 -15.72 -8.17 17.46
C GLY A 182 -14.63 -7.11 17.36
N ALA A 183 -13.37 -7.49 17.60
CA ALA A 183 -12.22 -6.59 17.42
C ALA A 183 -12.05 -6.19 15.95
N VAL A 184 -12.08 -7.15 15.00
CA VAL A 184 -11.98 -6.85 13.56
C VAL A 184 -13.11 -5.93 13.10
N LEU A 185 -14.34 -6.17 13.57
CA LEU A 185 -15.47 -5.29 13.23
C LEU A 185 -15.30 -3.89 13.80
N ARG A 186 -14.82 -3.77 15.05
CA ARG A 186 -14.55 -2.47 15.69
C ARG A 186 -13.44 -1.72 14.98
N GLU A 187 -12.30 -2.35 14.75
CA GLU A 187 -11.18 -1.75 14.03
C GLU A 187 -11.56 -1.42 12.60
N GLY A 188 -12.29 -2.31 11.92
CA GLY A 188 -12.82 -2.07 10.58
C GLY A 188 -13.75 -0.86 10.54
N ALA A 189 -14.70 -0.78 11.46
CA ALA A 189 -15.61 0.36 11.56
C ALA A 189 -14.87 1.67 11.86
N ALA A 190 -13.88 1.64 12.75
CA ALA A 190 -13.08 2.80 13.10
C ALA A 190 -12.21 3.27 11.93
N GLN A 191 -11.37 2.39 11.39
CA GLN A 191 -10.40 2.73 10.33
C GLN A 191 -11.10 3.12 9.04
N ILE A 192 -12.07 2.32 8.58
CA ILE A 192 -12.82 2.63 7.35
C ILE A 192 -13.72 3.84 7.60
N GLY A 193 -14.38 3.94 8.76
CA GLY A 193 -15.26 5.05 9.10
C GLY A 193 -14.53 6.40 9.11
N TRP A 194 -13.41 6.49 9.83
CA TRP A 194 -12.59 7.70 9.88
C TRP A 194 -11.95 8.00 8.52
N GLY A 195 -11.44 6.99 7.81
CA GLY A 195 -10.88 7.15 6.47
C GLY A 195 -11.89 7.72 5.47
N VAL A 196 -13.12 7.17 5.46
CA VAL A 196 -14.21 7.69 4.61
C VAL A 196 -14.63 9.09 5.03
N ALA A 197 -14.79 9.36 6.33
CA ALA A 197 -15.18 10.68 6.82
C ALA A 197 -14.15 11.76 6.45
N ALA A 198 -12.87 11.49 6.69
CA ALA A 198 -11.77 12.39 6.34
C ALA A 198 -11.65 12.56 4.82
N GLY A 199 -11.69 11.46 4.06
CA GLY A 199 -11.58 11.50 2.60
C GLY A 199 -12.73 12.29 1.93
N VAL A 200 -13.97 12.06 2.36
CA VAL A 200 -15.14 12.82 1.88
C VAL A 200 -15.04 14.28 2.30
N GLY A 201 -14.69 14.56 3.55
CA GLY A 201 -14.56 15.92 4.07
C GLY A 201 -13.52 16.74 3.32
N VAL A 202 -12.28 16.23 3.24
CA VAL A 202 -11.17 16.88 2.55
C VAL A 202 -11.44 16.97 1.04
N GLY A 203 -11.95 15.91 0.42
CA GLY A 203 -12.28 15.90 -1.00
C GLY A 203 -13.38 16.89 -1.37
N ALA A 204 -14.44 17.00 -0.56
CA ALA A 204 -15.52 17.96 -0.79
C ALA A 204 -15.06 19.41 -0.61
N VAL A 205 -14.33 19.70 0.47
CA VAL A 205 -13.77 21.04 0.72
C VAL A 205 -12.77 21.41 -0.38
N GLY A 206 -11.80 20.54 -0.68
CA GLY A 206 -10.83 20.77 -1.75
C GLY A 206 -11.50 20.97 -3.10
N GLY A 207 -12.40 20.07 -3.50
CA GLY A 207 -13.11 20.16 -4.78
C GLY A 207 -13.97 21.42 -4.90
N THR A 208 -14.65 21.84 -3.83
CA THR A 208 -15.46 23.07 -3.83
C THR A 208 -14.60 24.33 -3.90
N VAL A 209 -13.48 24.38 -3.16
CA VAL A 209 -12.53 25.50 -3.20
C VAL A 209 -11.91 25.62 -4.59
N LEU A 210 -11.41 24.51 -5.15
CA LEU A 210 -10.79 24.49 -6.47
C LEU A 210 -11.79 24.96 -7.54
N ARG A 211 -13.00 24.39 -7.56
CA ARG A 211 -14.06 24.79 -8.49
C ARG A 211 -14.44 26.26 -8.34
N SER A 212 -14.57 26.75 -7.11
CA SER A 212 -14.92 28.15 -6.87
C SER A 212 -13.85 29.12 -7.35
N ALA A 213 -12.58 28.75 -7.23
CA ALA A 213 -11.47 29.56 -7.73
C ALA A 213 -11.35 29.50 -9.26
N GLU A 214 -11.64 28.36 -9.88
CA GLU A 214 -11.75 28.23 -11.34
C GLU A 214 -12.91 29.09 -11.90
N GLU A 215 -14.11 29.01 -11.31
CA GLU A 215 -15.28 29.81 -11.69
C GLU A 215 -15.04 31.33 -11.54
N ARG A 216 -14.15 31.72 -10.63
CA ARG A 216 -13.74 33.12 -10.40
C ARG A 216 -12.55 33.57 -11.25
N GLY A 217 -11.98 32.69 -12.08
CA GLY A 217 -10.80 32.98 -12.89
C GLY A 217 -9.52 33.21 -12.08
N TRP A 218 -9.43 32.63 -10.87
CA TRP A 218 -8.25 32.73 -10.01
C TRP A 218 -7.19 31.68 -10.34
N MET A 219 -7.55 30.66 -11.12
CA MET A 219 -6.63 29.66 -11.66
C MET A 219 -6.47 29.86 -13.16
N LEU A 220 -5.23 29.69 -13.63
CA LEU A 220 -4.82 29.74 -15.04
C LEU A 220 -5.08 28.41 -15.73
#